data_AF-A0A816EDW0-F1
#
_entry.id   AF-A0A816EDW0-F1
#
_cell.length_a   1.000
_cell.length_b   1.000
_cell.length_c   1.000
_cell.angle_alpha   90.00
_cell.angle_beta   90.00
_cell.angle_gamma   90.00
#
_symmetry.space_group_name_H-M   'P 1'
#
loop_
_entity.id
_entity.type
_entity.pdbx_description
1 polymer ?
#
loop_
_entity_poly.entity_id
_entity_poly.type
_entity_poly.pdbx_seq_one_letter_code
_entity_poly.pdbx_strand_id
1 'polypeptide(L)'
;MATARGNDLAQHIRRITDVALEPHQYLLPICGYEKLPLVPLEIAIEELVEFLPNVQSFAYVAKQRCEEPADGLTQDESAAIMLYSMGWEPIDERLYFVLNQTLRSPDRRKMNPWLLYLRLFLSGLFRLPSVSRTVYRGVKLNLSKSYSMEKTIVWWGFSSCTTSLNVLQ
;
A
#
# COMPACT_ATOMS: atom_id res chain seq x y z
N MET A 1 -14.80 19.46 18.34
CA MET A 1 -14.81 18.26 17.47
C MET A 1 -14.37 18.61 16.03
N ALA A 2 -13.15 19.13 15.83
CA ALA A 2 -12.63 19.50 14.51
C ALA A 2 -11.28 18.82 14.15
N THR A 3 -10.76 17.99 15.04
CA THR A 3 -9.38 17.45 14.96
C THR A 3 -9.27 16.14 14.16
N ALA A 4 -10.34 15.37 14.02
CA ALA A 4 -10.31 14.08 13.32
C ALA A 4 -10.25 14.20 11.78
N ARG A 5 -11.00 15.14 11.18
CA ARG A 5 -11.04 15.32 9.71
C ARG A 5 -9.74 15.90 9.13
N GLY A 6 -9.08 16.80 9.86
CA GLY A 6 -7.83 17.42 9.40
C GLY A 6 -6.65 16.44 9.35
N ASN A 7 -6.62 15.49 10.29
CA ASN A 7 -5.54 14.50 10.36
C ASN A 7 -5.68 13.45 9.25
N ASP A 8 -6.91 12.99 8.97
CA ASP A 8 -7.18 11.98 7.93
C ASP A 8 -6.86 12.49 6.51
N LEU A 9 -7.22 13.74 6.20
CA LEU A 9 -6.89 14.38 4.92
C LEU A 9 -5.37 14.54 4.73
N ALA A 10 -4.67 15.00 5.77
CA ALA A 10 -3.20 15.13 5.73
C ALA A 10 -2.51 13.76 5.54
N GLN A 11 -3.07 12.69 6.14
CA GLN A 11 -2.60 11.32 5.95
C GLN A 11 -2.83 10.83 4.51
N HIS A 12 -4.02 11.10 3.95
CA HIS A 12 -4.34 10.79 2.55
C HIS A 12 -3.40 11.49 1.58
N ILE A 13 -3.17 12.80 1.73
CA ILE A 13 -2.30 13.58 0.84
C ILE A 13 -0.88 13.00 0.79
N ARG A 14 -0.30 12.56 1.93
CA ARG A 14 1.07 12.03 1.95
C ARG A 14 1.23 10.71 1.18
N ARG A 15 0.26 9.81 1.25
CA ARG A 15 0.23 8.53 0.47
C ARG A 15 0.29 8.73 -1.03
N ILE A 16 -0.27 9.83 -1.49
CA ILE A 16 -0.44 10.08 -2.92
C ILE A 16 0.88 10.64 -3.50
N THR A 17 1.74 11.22 -2.66
CA THR A 17 2.89 12.04 -3.07
C THR A 17 4.25 11.31 -3.14
N ASP A 18 4.34 10.02 -2.78
CA ASP A 18 5.61 9.27 -2.66
C ASP A 18 6.22 8.79 -4.00
N VAL A 19 5.54 9.05 -5.13
CA VAL A 19 6.03 8.69 -6.47
C VAL A 19 7.34 9.38 -6.88
N ALA A 20 7.69 10.50 -6.23
CA ALA A 20 8.97 11.16 -6.48
C ALA A 20 10.19 10.32 -6.05
N LEU A 21 9.98 9.28 -5.25
CA LEU A 21 11.02 8.36 -4.78
C LEU A 21 11.24 7.15 -5.70
N GLU A 22 10.51 7.06 -6.82
CA GLU A 22 10.69 5.98 -7.77
C GLU A 22 12.11 6.00 -8.37
N PRO A 23 12.77 4.85 -8.55
CA PRO A 23 14.17 4.80 -8.96
C PRO A 23 14.37 5.04 -10.47
N HIS A 24 13.28 5.19 -11.24
CA HIS A 24 13.28 5.41 -12.70
C HIS A 24 14.11 4.37 -13.48
N GLN A 25 14.17 3.14 -12.96
CA GLN A 25 14.90 2.02 -13.57
C GLN A 25 14.07 0.73 -13.48
N TYR A 26 14.36 -0.20 -14.39
CA TYR A 26 13.82 -1.55 -14.36
C TYR A 26 14.62 -2.39 -13.37
N LEU A 27 14.02 -2.66 -12.22
CA LEU A 27 14.52 -3.60 -11.23
C LEU A 27 14.09 -5.05 -11.56
N LEU A 28 14.75 -6.04 -10.94
CA LEU A 28 14.34 -7.44 -11.06
C LEU A 28 12.92 -7.65 -10.52
N PRO A 29 12.12 -8.57 -11.10
CA PRO A 29 10.80 -8.90 -10.58
C PRO A 29 10.84 -9.39 -9.13
N ILE A 30 9.74 -9.14 -8.40
CA ILE A 30 9.51 -9.74 -7.09
C ILE A 30 8.76 -11.05 -7.34
N CYS A 31 9.36 -12.16 -6.92
CA CYS A 31 8.84 -13.50 -7.14
C CYS A 31 8.77 -14.27 -5.82
N GLY A 32 8.10 -15.41 -5.82
CA GLY A 32 8.01 -16.34 -4.69
C GLY A 32 6.72 -16.21 -3.89
N TYR A 33 6.16 -15.00 -3.75
CA TYR A 33 4.91 -14.80 -3.01
C TYR A 33 3.75 -15.58 -3.63
N GLU A 34 3.73 -15.75 -4.95
CA GLU A 34 2.68 -16.44 -5.70
C GLU A 34 2.57 -17.93 -5.35
N LYS A 35 3.66 -18.53 -4.85
CA LYS A 35 3.73 -19.94 -4.46
C LYS A 35 3.39 -20.16 -2.99
N LEU A 36 3.30 -19.08 -2.20
CA LEU A 36 3.01 -19.17 -0.78
C LEU A 36 1.52 -19.45 -0.55
N PRO A 37 1.18 -20.19 0.52
CA PRO A 37 -0.20 -20.39 0.91
C PRO A 37 -0.85 -19.07 1.30
N LEU A 38 -2.17 -19.00 1.15
CA LEU A 38 -2.95 -17.96 1.82
C LEU A 38 -3.02 -18.30 3.31
N VAL A 39 -2.65 -17.35 4.15
CA VAL A 39 -2.61 -17.49 5.60
C VAL A 39 -3.43 -16.36 6.24
N PRO A 40 -3.89 -16.53 7.49
CA PRO A 40 -4.53 -15.46 8.24
C PRO A 40 -3.65 -14.21 8.34
N LEU A 41 -4.25 -13.03 8.49
CA LEU A 41 -3.51 -11.77 8.52
C LEU A 41 -2.45 -11.74 9.64
N GLU A 42 -2.73 -12.35 10.79
CA GLU A 42 -1.81 -12.44 11.93
C GLU A 42 -0.50 -13.14 11.55
N ILE A 43 -0.60 -14.25 10.80
CA ILE A 43 0.54 -15.01 10.30
C ILE A 43 1.26 -14.22 9.20
N ALA A 44 0.49 -13.56 8.33
CA ALA A 44 1.03 -12.82 7.19
C ALA A 44 1.93 -11.65 7.59
N ILE A 45 1.80 -11.12 8.81
CA ILE A 45 2.56 -9.98 9.33
C ILE A 45 3.61 -10.36 10.37
N GLU A 46 3.78 -11.64 10.73
CA GLU A 46 4.68 -12.06 11.83
C GLU A 46 6.10 -11.53 11.65
N GLU A 47 6.68 -11.69 10.46
CA GLU A 47 8.03 -11.23 10.15
C GLU A 47 8.12 -9.69 10.05
N LEU A 48 6.98 -9.00 9.89
CA LEU A 48 6.96 -7.53 9.81
C LEU A 48 7.09 -6.88 11.19
N VAL A 49 6.77 -7.60 12.28
CA VAL A 49 6.78 -7.06 13.64
C VAL A 49 8.15 -6.56 14.05
N GLU A 50 9.22 -7.18 13.54
CA GLU A 50 10.60 -6.79 13.84
C GLU A 50 10.92 -5.35 13.47
N PHE A 51 10.28 -4.81 12.43
CA PHE A 51 10.53 -3.45 11.92
C PHE A 51 9.26 -2.59 11.79
N LEU A 52 8.09 -3.14 12.13
CA LEU A 52 6.82 -2.43 12.27
C LEU A 52 6.18 -2.80 13.62
N PRO A 53 6.66 -2.22 14.73
CA PRO A 53 6.30 -2.68 16.08
C PRO A 53 4.79 -2.64 16.37
N ASN A 54 4.06 -1.69 15.74
CA ASN A 54 2.64 -1.51 15.97
C ASN A 54 1.75 -2.32 15.01
N VAL A 55 2.31 -3.03 14.02
CA VAL A 55 1.54 -3.64 12.91
C VAL A 55 0.47 -4.62 13.41
N GLN A 56 0.75 -5.38 14.48
CA GLN A 56 -0.20 -6.34 15.06
C GLN A 56 -1.45 -5.65 15.61
N SER A 57 -1.29 -4.54 16.34
CA SER A 57 -2.42 -3.79 16.90
C SER A 57 -3.30 -3.21 15.78
N PHE A 58 -2.68 -2.68 14.72
CA PHE A 58 -3.42 -2.16 13.57
C PHE A 58 -4.09 -3.28 12.76
N ALA A 59 -3.44 -4.44 12.62
CA ALA A 59 -4.02 -5.61 11.98
C ALA A 59 -5.24 -6.15 12.73
N TYR A 60 -5.15 -6.20 14.07
CA TYR A 60 -6.29 -6.55 14.91
C TYR A 60 -7.48 -5.62 14.66
N VAL A 61 -7.25 -4.29 14.72
CA VAL A 61 -8.30 -3.30 14.43
C VAL A 61 -8.85 -3.45 13.01
N ALA A 62 -7.99 -3.71 12.02
CA ALA A 62 -8.43 -3.94 10.65
C ALA A 62 -9.37 -5.16 10.55
N LYS A 63 -9.04 -6.28 11.21
CA LYS A 63 -9.91 -7.47 11.23
C LYS A 63 -11.25 -7.21 11.89
N GLN A 64 -11.27 -6.52 13.02
CA GLN A 64 -12.52 -6.16 13.71
C GLN A 64 -13.42 -5.27 12.86
N ARG A 65 -12.84 -4.40 12.02
CA ARG A 65 -13.61 -3.56 11.09
C ARG A 65 -14.06 -4.29 9.82
N CYS A 66 -13.51 -5.48 9.56
CA CYS A 66 -13.77 -6.28 8.37
C CYS A 66 -14.47 -7.61 8.69
N GLU A 67 -15.18 -7.72 9.83
CA GLU A 67 -15.90 -8.94 10.23
C GLU A 67 -16.93 -9.41 9.21
N GLU A 68 -17.60 -8.46 8.54
CA GLU A 68 -18.54 -8.73 7.45
C GLU A 68 -17.99 -8.14 6.14
N PRO A 69 -17.02 -8.81 5.49
CA PRO A 69 -16.42 -8.31 4.27
C PRO A 69 -17.42 -8.31 3.11
N ALA A 70 -17.36 -7.28 2.28
CA ALA A 70 -18.13 -7.18 1.04
C ALA A 70 -17.32 -7.75 -0.16
N ASP A 71 -17.95 -7.72 -1.34
CA ASP A 71 -17.27 -7.96 -2.64
C ASP A 71 -16.59 -9.33 -2.79
N GLY A 72 -17.06 -10.33 -2.02
CA GLY A 72 -16.53 -11.70 -2.07
C GLY A 72 -15.13 -11.86 -1.47
N LEU A 73 -14.66 -10.88 -0.71
CA LEU A 73 -13.42 -10.96 0.04
C LEU A 73 -13.58 -11.82 1.30
N THR A 74 -12.51 -12.48 1.71
CA THR A 74 -12.42 -12.99 3.09
C THR A 74 -12.18 -11.85 4.07
N GLN A 75 -12.40 -12.09 5.36
CA GLN A 75 -12.08 -11.12 6.42
C GLN A 75 -10.59 -10.74 6.36
N ASP A 76 -9.70 -11.71 6.20
CA ASP A 76 -8.25 -11.48 6.16
C ASP A 76 -7.82 -10.69 4.91
N GLU A 77 -8.41 -10.96 3.74
CA GLU A 77 -8.15 -10.20 2.51
C GLU A 77 -8.60 -8.73 2.65
N SER A 78 -9.81 -8.52 3.15
CA SER A 78 -10.37 -7.18 3.39
C SER A 78 -9.55 -6.42 4.44
N ALA A 79 -9.18 -7.09 5.54
CA ALA A 79 -8.36 -6.52 6.60
C ALA A 79 -6.93 -6.20 6.11
N ALA A 80 -6.33 -7.01 5.24
CA ALA A 80 -5.02 -6.72 4.65
C ALA A 80 -5.07 -5.45 3.80
N ILE A 81 -6.13 -5.26 3.01
CA ILE A 81 -6.34 -4.04 2.21
C ILE A 81 -6.58 -2.82 3.11
N MET A 82 -7.42 -2.97 4.13
CA MET A 82 -7.65 -1.91 5.11
C MET A 82 -6.33 -1.52 5.79
N LEU A 83 -5.55 -2.48 6.27
CA LEU A 83 -4.27 -2.26 6.95
C LEU A 83 -3.28 -1.46 6.10
N TYR A 84 -3.20 -1.75 4.79
CA TYR A 84 -2.40 -0.95 3.86
C TYR A 84 -2.83 0.53 3.87
N SER A 85 -4.13 0.80 3.92
CA SER A 85 -4.68 2.15 3.93
C SER A 85 -4.76 2.80 5.33
N MET A 86 -4.47 2.08 6.41
CA MET A 86 -4.51 2.64 7.76
C MET A 86 -3.34 3.57 8.03
N GLY A 87 -3.62 4.71 8.65
CA GLY A 87 -2.60 5.70 9.04
C GLY A 87 -2.37 5.67 10.54
N TRP A 88 -1.10 5.74 10.95
CA TRP A 88 -0.70 5.84 12.35
C TRP A 88 0.63 6.59 12.49
N GLU A 89 0.97 7.00 13.70
CA GLU A 89 2.26 7.64 13.97
C GLU A 89 3.24 6.63 14.60
N PRO A 90 4.55 6.74 14.30
CA PRO A 90 5.13 7.69 13.35
C PRO A 90 4.91 7.27 11.88
N ILE A 91 4.96 8.24 10.95
CA ILE A 91 4.62 8.01 9.54
C ILE A 91 5.52 6.97 8.83
N ASP A 92 6.78 6.93 9.19
CA ASP A 92 7.80 6.04 8.65
C ASP A 92 7.67 4.60 9.16
N GLU A 93 6.80 4.35 10.14
CA GLU A 93 6.41 3.02 10.59
C GLU A 93 5.04 2.58 10.02
N ARG A 94 4.46 3.34 9.10
CA ARG A 94 3.21 2.94 8.45
C ARG A 94 3.47 1.82 7.45
N LEU A 95 2.60 0.81 7.44
CA LEU A 95 2.79 -0.36 6.58
C LEU A 95 2.95 0.04 5.10
N TYR A 96 2.07 0.89 4.55
CA TYR A 96 2.22 1.30 3.15
C TYR A 96 3.52 2.04 2.87
N PHE A 97 4.01 2.82 3.84
CA PHE A 97 5.19 3.65 3.67
C PHE A 97 6.42 2.74 3.54
N VAL A 98 6.59 1.84 4.50
CA VAL A 98 7.71 0.89 4.51
C VAL A 98 7.60 -0.12 3.37
N LEU A 99 6.40 -0.62 3.05
CA LEU A 99 6.19 -1.52 1.91
C LEU A 99 6.58 -0.84 0.60
N ASN A 100 6.05 0.36 0.31
CA ASN A 100 6.37 1.07 -0.94
C ASN A 100 7.86 1.45 -1.01
N GLN A 101 8.50 1.79 0.11
CA GLN A 101 9.94 2.00 0.17
C GLN A 101 10.72 0.71 -0.16
N THR A 102 10.27 -0.43 0.38
CA THR A 102 10.89 -1.74 0.15
C THR A 102 10.72 -2.17 -1.31
N LEU A 103 9.55 -1.96 -1.91
CA LEU A 103 9.28 -2.25 -3.32
C LEU A 103 10.21 -1.48 -4.28
N ARG A 104 10.54 -0.23 -3.93
CA ARG A 104 11.47 0.62 -4.69
C ARG A 104 12.95 0.27 -4.50
N SER A 105 13.27 -0.53 -3.49
CA SER A 105 14.66 -0.93 -3.20
C SER A 105 15.19 -1.88 -4.29
N PRO A 106 16.40 -1.65 -4.82
CA PRO A 106 17.04 -2.60 -5.72
C PRO A 106 17.42 -3.91 -5.02
N ASP A 107 17.64 -3.88 -3.70
CA ASP A 107 17.88 -5.09 -2.91
C ASP A 107 16.57 -5.85 -2.69
N ARG A 108 16.35 -6.87 -3.52
CA ARG A 108 15.13 -7.69 -3.51
C ARG A 108 15.00 -8.60 -2.30
N ARG A 109 16.10 -8.89 -1.60
CA ARG A 109 16.05 -9.72 -0.37
C ARG A 109 15.25 -9.04 0.73
N LYS A 110 15.16 -7.71 0.72
CA LYS A 110 14.32 -6.94 1.65
C LYS A 110 12.83 -7.22 1.50
N MET A 111 12.39 -7.79 0.37
CA MET A 111 10.99 -8.21 0.18
C MET A 111 10.67 -9.56 0.83
N ASN A 112 11.67 -10.33 1.30
CA ASN A 112 11.42 -11.64 1.90
C ASN A 112 10.42 -11.59 3.07
N PRO A 113 10.54 -10.67 4.05
CA PRO A 113 9.58 -10.55 5.15
C PRO A 113 8.15 -10.21 4.73
N TRP A 114 8.00 -9.71 3.51
CA TRP A 114 6.73 -9.20 2.99
C TRP A 114 5.97 -10.23 2.17
N LEU A 115 6.56 -11.38 1.81
CA LEU A 115 5.97 -12.25 0.79
C LEU A 115 4.61 -12.83 1.21
N LEU A 116 4.43 -13.20 2.48
CA LEU A 116 3.13 -13.68 2.99
C LEU A 116 2.08 -12.56 3.00
N TYR A 117 2.43 -11.38 3.50
CA TYR A 117 1.56 -10.21 3.44
C TYR A 117 1.18 -9.84 2.00
N LEU A 118 2.16 -9.81 1.09
CA LEU A 118 1.97 -9.49 -0.32
C LEU A 118 1.06 -10.51 -1.01
N ARG A 119 1.22 -11.80 -0.69
CA ARG A 119 0.35 -12.88 -1.17
C ARG A 119 -1.09 -12.66 -0.74
N LEU A 120 -1.35 -12.36 0.53
CA LEU A 120 -2.70 -12.11 1.05
C LEU A 120 -3.31 -10.83 0.44
N PHE A 121 -2.56 -9.73 0.48
CA PHE A 121 -2.99 -8.42 -0.01
C PHE A 121 -3.33 -8.42 -1.50
N LEU A 122 -2.45 -8.97 -2.35
CA LEU A 122 -2.71 -9.05 -3.80
C LEU A 122 -3.86 -9.99 -4.13
N SER A 123 -4.03 -11.08 -3.38
CA SER A 123 -5.16 -11.99 -3.59
C SER A 123 -6.49 -11.31 -3.32
N GLY A 124 -6.57 -10.49 -2.26
CA GLY A 124 -7.72 -9.63 -2.02
C GLY A 124 -7.95 -8.61 -3.15
N LEU A 125 -6.91 -7.88 -3.57
CA LEU A 125 -7.02 -6.89 -4.63
C LEU A 125 -7.49 -7.49 -5.97
N PHE A 126 -7.03 -8.70 -6.33
CA PHE A 126 -7.42 -9.35 -7.58
C PHE A 126 -8.86 -9.90 -7.59
N ARG A 127 -9.53 -10.01 -6.44
CA ARG A 127 -10.96 -10.33 -6.37
C ARG A 127 -11.85 -9.12 -6.63
N LEU A 128 -11.35 -7.92 -6.37
CA LEU A 128 -12.12 -6.69 -6.57
C LEU A 128 -12.32 -6.40 -8.06
N PRO A 129 -13.47 -5.81 -8.44
CA PRO A 129 -13.76 -5.48 -9.83
C PRO A 129 -12.77 -4.43 -10.35
N SER A 130 -12.22 -4.70 -11.54
CA SER A 130 -11.42 -3.71 -12.25
C SER A 130 -12.31 -2.60 -12.81
N VAL A 131 -11.91 -1.34 -12.60
CA VAL A 131 -12.64 -0.16 -13.07
C VAL A 131 -11.74 0.66 -13.98
N SER A 132 -12.22 0.94 -15.20
CA SER A 132 -11.58 1.89 -16.11
C SER A 132 -12.16 3.28 -15.90
N ARG A 133 -11.36 4.19 -15.34
CA ARG A 133 -11.73 5.60 -15.13
C ARG A 133 -10.50 6.47 -14.96
N THR A 134 -10.66 7.77 -15.18
CA THR A 134 -9.62 8.75 -14.83
C THR A 134 -9.47 8.83 -13.31
N VAL A 135 -8.22 8.71 -12.86
CA VAL A 135 -7.84 8.89 -11.45
C VAL A 135 -6.69 9.88 -11.36
N TYR A 136 -6.54 10.49 -10.20
CA TYR A 136 -5.54 11.50 -9.92
C TYR A 136 -4.62 11.05 -8.79
N ARG A 137 -3.34 11.40 -8.94
CA ARG A 137 -2.31 11.18 -7.93
C ARG A 137 -1.53 12.50 -7.76
N GLY A 138 -1.82 13.21 -6.68
CA GLY A 138 -1.11 14.43 -6.29
C GLY A 138 0.33 14.15 -5.88
N VAL A 139 1.25 15.00 -6.36
CA VAL A 139 2.68 14.92 -6.06
C VAL A 139 3.14 16.30 -5.60
N LYS A 140 3.95 16.36 -4.53
CA LYS A 140 4.45 17.65 -4.00
C LYS A 140 5.58 18.27 -4.83
N LEU A 141 6.15 17.51 -5.76
CA LEU A 141 7.32 17.90 -6.56
C LEU A 141 6.92 18.01 -8.03
N ASN A 142 7.56 18.94 -8.74
CA ASN A 142 7.41 19.04 -10.18
C ASN A 142 8.18 17.90 -10.87
N LEU A 143 7.45 16.87 -11.29
CA LEU A 143 8.02 15.73 -12.00
C LEU A 143 7.94 15.85 -13.53
N SER A 144 7.49 16.98 -14.08
CA SER A 144 7.26 17.14 -15.54
C SER A 144 8.45 16.71 -16.42
N LYS A 145 9.69 16.99 -15.97
CA LYS A 145 10.92 16.61 -16.69
C LYS A 145 11.18 15.10 -16.70
N SER A 146 10.68 14.37 -15.70
CA SER A 146 10.86 12.92 -15.58
C SER A 146 9.81 12.12 -16.37
N TYR A 147 8.72 12.77 -16.79
CA TYR A 147 7.61 12.16 -17.53
C TYR A 147 7.59 12.71 -18.94
N SER A 148 8.39 12.12 -19.83
CA SER A 148 8.30 12.42 -21.26
C SER A 148 7.21 11.58 -21.92
N MET A 149 6.52 12.16 -22.89
CA MET A 149 5.57 11.42 -23.75
C MET A 149 6.26 10.21 -24.39
N GLU A 150 5.47 9.16 -24.66
CA GLU A 150 5.90 7.91 -25.32
C GLU A 150 6.87 7.01 -24.52
N LYS A 151 7.23 7.37 -23.29
CA LYS A 151 8.00 6.47 -22.42
C LYS A 151 7.08 5.67 -21.51
N THR A 152 7.31 4.35 -21.48
CA THR A 152 6.78 3.49 -20.43
C THR A 152 7.49 3.77 -19.11
N ILE A 153 6.71 4.02 -18.06
CA ILE A 153 7.20 4.28 -16.71
C ILE A 153 6.70 3.16 -15.80
N VAL A 154 7.61 2.64 -14.97
CA VAL A 154 7.27 1.64 -13.95
C VAL A 154 7.28 2.31 -12.59
N TRP A 155 6.16 2.21 -11.89
CA TRP A 155 6.05 2.55 -10.48
C TRP A 155 6.16 1.27 -9.67
N TRP A 156 7.24 1.12 -8.92
CA TRP A 156 7.49 -0.07 -8.11
C TRP A 156 6.59 -0.09 -6.87
N GLY A 157 6.33 1.07 -6.26
CA GLY A 157 5.37 1.17 -5.17
C GLY A 157 3.93 1.06 -5.63
N PHE A 158 3.04 0.61 -4.74
CA PHE A 158 1.61 0.64 -5.00
C PHE A 158 1.12 2.07 -5.17
N SER A 159 0.32 2.29 -6.21
CA SER A 159 -0.18 3.62 -6.57
C SER A 159 -1.55 3.86 -5.97
N SER A 160 -1.57 4.59 -4.86
CA SER A 160 -2.81 5.13 -4.28
C SER A 160 -3.27 6.35 -5.07
N CYS A 161 -4.52 6.33 -5.54
CA CYS A 161 -5.12 7.37 -6.37
C CYS A 161 -6.52 7.76 -5.87
N THR A 162 -7.02 8.91 -6.30
CA THR A 162 -8.37 9.41 -5.99
C THR A 162 -9.10 9.81 -7.26
N THR A 163 -10.43 9.70 -7.29
CA THR A 163 -11.25 10.29 -8.37
C THR A 163 -11.60 11.74 -8.12
N SER A 164 -11.33 12.26 -6.92
CA SER A 164 -11.67 13.61 -6.51
C SER A 164 -10.40 14.47 -6.43
N LEU A 165 -10.31 15.47 -7.30
CA LEU A 165 -9.25 16.49 -7.25
C LEU A 165 -9.25 17.26 -5.92
N ASN A 166 -10.41 17.43 -5.29
CA ASN A 166 -10.54 18.16 -4.03
C ASN A 166 -9.78 17.47 -2.87
N VAL A 167 -9.46 16.18 -2.99
CA VAL A 167 -8.66 15.44 -1.99
C VAL A 167 -7.15 15.76 -2.14
N LEU A 168 -6.75 16.38 -3.26
CA LEU A 168 -5.36 16.73 -3.57
C LEU A 168 -5.02 18.20 -3.32
N GLN A 169 -6.03 19.03 -3.02
CA GLN A 169 -5.90 20.46 -2.69
C GLN A 169 -5.70 20.65 -1.19
#